data_AF-Q8GJM9-F1
#
_entry.id   AF-Q8GJM9-F1
#
_cell.length_a   1.000
_cell.length_b   1.000
_cell.length_c   1.000
_cell.angle_alpha   90.00
_cell.angle_beta   90.00
_cell.angle_gamma   90.00
#
_symmetry.space_group_name_H-M   'P 1'
#
loop_
_entity.id
_entity.type
_entity.pdbx_description
1 polymer ?
#
loop_
_entity_poly.entity_id
_entity_poly.type
_entity_poly.pdbx_seq_one_letter_code
_entity_poly.pdbx_strand_id
1 'polypeptide(L)'
;MTLPELPAQPELLKAILEPLLDDFLFWFDRAEQLLTKESIDFLTPKEQAALCNRLAVATVEVRSTQALFKAMDGSIGIEVAVMKPWHALVTECWQIGARWRREQAQQLPPETSQ
;
A
#
# COMPACT_ATOMS: atom_id res chain seq x y z
N MET A 1 -7.46 -39.26 11.18
CA MET A 1 -7.04 -37.85 10.97
C MET A 1 -7.75 -37.36 9.73
N THR A 2 -8.78 -36.55 9.91
CA THR A 2 -9.47 -35.87 8.80
C THR A 2 -8.57 -34.75 8.29
N LEU A 3 -8.21 -34.80 7.00
CA LEU A 3 -7.58 -33.69 6.31
C LEU A 3 -8.50 -32.46 6.45
N PRO A 4 -8.00 -31.25 6.76
CA PRO A 4 -8.87 -30.08 6.79
C PRO A 4 -9.51 -29.90 5.42
N GLU A 5 -10.83 -29.82 5.35
CA GLU A 5 -11.54 -29.49 4.13
C GLU A 5 -11.05 -28.11 3.66
N LEU A 6 -10.37 -28.08 2.51
CA LEU A 6 -10.04 -26.80 1.91
C LEU A 6 -11.35 -26.07 1.61
N PRO A 7 -11.46 -24.76 1.95
CA PRO A 7 -12.65 -24.00 1.65
C PRO A 7 -12.94 -24.05 0.14
N ALA A 8 -14.23 -23.98 -0.20
CA ALA A 8 -14.65 -23.84 -1.59
C ALA A 8 -13.92 -22.65 -2.23
N GLN A 9 -13.55 -22.76 -3.51
CA GLN A 9 -12.76 -21.75 -4.22
C GLN A 9 -13.25 -20.28 -4.03
N PRO A 10 -14.56 -19.98 -3.96
CA PRO A 10 -15.05 -18.63 -3.67
C PRO A 10 -14.71 -18.13 -2.26
N GLU A 11 -14.86 -18.99 -1.25
CA GLU A 11 -14.53 -18.65 0.15
C GLU A 11 -13.02 -18.46 0.34
N LEU A 12 -12.22 -19.27 -0.35
CA LEU A 12 -10.77 -19.09 -0.38
C LEU A 12 -10.37 -17.74 -1.01
N LEU A 13 -11.00 -17.37 -2.13
CA LEU A 13 -10.74 -16.10 -2.79
C LEU A 13 -11.13 -14.93 -1.90
N LYS A 14 -12.26 -15.03 -1.20
CA LYS A 14 -12.71 -14.03 -0.23
C LYS A 14 -11.71 -13.85 0.92
N ALA A 15 -11.25 -14.96 1.49
CA ALA A 15 -10.25 -14.96 2.56
C ALA A 15 -8.90 -14.36 2.14
N ILE A 16 -8.60 -14.26 0.84
CA ILE A 16 -7.38 -13.64 0.31
C ILE A 16 -7.61 -12.17 -0.06
N LEU A 17 -8.71 -11.86 -0.74
CA LEU A 17 -8.97 -10.52 -1.25
C LEU A 17 -9.20 -9.52 -0.12
N GLU A 18 -9.93 -9.89 0.94
CA GLU A 18 -10.20 -8.98 2.05
C GLU A 18 -8.91 -8.48 2.74
N PRO A 19 -8.00 -9.34 3.23
CA PRO A 19 -6.75 -8.88 3.83
C PRO A 19 -5.84 -8.19 2.82
N LEU A 20 -5.87 -8.58 1.54
CA LEU A 20 -5.08 -7.91 0.50
C LEU A 20 -5.51 -6.44 0.29
N LEU A 21 -6.82 -6.17 0.32
CA LEU A 21 -7.33 -4.79 0.25
C LEU A 21 -6.94 -3.99 1.49
N ASP A 22 -6.98 -4.59 2.67
CA ASP A 22 -6.51 -3.97 3.91
C ASP A 22 -5.00 -3.65 3.83
N ASP A 23 -4.19 -4.55 3.26
CA ASP A 23 -2.77 -4.32 3.04
C ASP A 23 -2.53 -3.11 2.14
N PHE A 24 -3.26 -2.97 1.03
CA PHE A 24 -3.15 -1.77 0.18
C PHE A 24 -3.42 -0.49 0.95
N LEU A 25 -4.49 -0.46 1.75
CA LEU A 25 -4.85 0.71 2.56
C LEU A 25 -3.78 1.03 3.61
N PHE A 26 -3.25 0.00 4.28
CA PHE A 26 -2.17 0.16 5.25
C PHE A 26 -0.91 0.76 4.59
N TRP A 27 -0.51 0.25 3.43
CA TRP A 27 0.68 0.75 2.73
C TRP A 27 0.50 2.16 2.18
N PHE A 28 -0.71 2.51 1.71
CA PHE A 28 -1.01 3.86 1.26
C PHE A 28 -0.99 4.87 2.40
N ASP A 29 -1.59 4.53 3.55
CA ASP A 29 -1.53 5.38 4.75
C ASP A 29 -0.07 5.61 5.19
N ARG A 30 0.74 4.55 5.23
CA ARG A 30 2.15 4.67 5.56
C ARG A 30 2.92 5.56 4.58
N ALA A 31 2.64 5.43 3.28
CA ALA A 31 3.26 6.25 2.25
C ALA A 31 2.85 7.72 2.37
N GLU A 32 1.58 8.00 2.58
CA GLU A 32 1.06 9.35 2.79
C GLU A 32 1.71 10.00 4.02
N GLN A 33 1.82 9.27 5.13
CA GLN A 33 2.50 9.77 6.33
C GLN A 33 3.95 10.17 6.05
N LEU A 34 4.70 9.34 5.31
CA LEU A 34 6.07 9.68 4.91
C LEU A 34 6.10 10.95 4.06
N LEU A 35 5.26 11.02 3.03
CA LEU A 35 5.26 12.12 2.06
C LEU A 35 4.72 13.43 2.62
N THR A 36 3.98 13.42 3.72
CA THR A 36 3.40 14.64 4.31
C THR A 36 4.18 15.15 5.51
N LYS A 37 4.88 14.26 6.22
CA LYS A 37 5.60 14.62 7.47
C LYS A 37 7.08 14.87 7.27
N GLU A 38 7.69 14.25 6.25
CA GLU A 38 9.14 14.29 6.05
C GLU A 38 9.54 15.17 4.86
N SER A 39 10.70 15.82 4.96
CA SER A 39 11.38 16.39 3.79
C SER A 39 12.05 15.27 3.01
N ILE A 40 11.79 15.21 1.71
CA ILE A 40 12.38 14.22 0.81
C ILE A 40 13.15 14.99 -0.26
N ASP A 41 14.43 15.24 0.02
CA ASP A 41 15.25 16.19 -0.75
C ASP A 41 15.48 15.77 -2.22
N PHE A 42 15.30 14.48 -2.52
CA PHE A 42 15.40 13.94 -3.89
C PHE A 42 14.08 13.98 -4.67
N LEU A 43 12.99 14.46 -4.08
CA LEU A 43 11.74 14.75 -4.77
C LEU A 43 11.54 16.26 -4.83
N THR A 44 11.17 16.76 -6.00
CA THR A 44 10.69 18.14 -6.09
C THR A 44 9.32 18.26 -5.40
N PRO A 45 8.93 19.45 -4.92
CA PRO A 45 7.61 19.66 -4.31
C PRO A 45 6.46 19.25 -5.24
N LYS A 46 6.64 19.41 -6.56
CA LYS A 46 5.65 19.01 -7.56
C LYS A 46 5.53 17.49 -7.67
N GLU A 47 6.63 16.76 -7.66
CA GLU A 47 6.64 15.29 -7.69
C GLU A 47 6.02 14.71 -6.42
N GLN A 48 6.37 15.26 -5.26
CA GLN A 48 5.79 14.86 -3.97
C GLN A 48 4.28 15.10 -3.94
N ALA A 49 3.81 16.28 -4.37
CA ALA A 49 2.39 16.59 -4.47
C ALA A 49 1.64 15.68 -5.46
N ALA A 50 2.26 15.37 -6.61
CA ALA A 50 1.68 14.45 -7.59
C ALA A 50 1.54 13.03 -7.01
N LEU A 51 2.51 12.57 -6.22
CA LEU A 51 2.45 11.28 -5.56
C LEU A 51 1.37 11.24 -4.47
N CYS A 52 1.24 12.29 -3.65
CA CYS A 52 0.15 12.42 -2.68
C CYS A 52 -1.23 12.37 -3.36
N ASN A 53 -1.41 13.07 -4.49
CA ASN A 53 -2.67 13.02 -5.24
C ASN A 53 -2.98 11.60 -5.76
N ARG A 54 -1.97 10.89 -6.27
CA ARG A 54 -2.14 9.49 -6.73
C ARG A 54 -2.52 8.55 -5.57
N LEU A 55 -1.92 8.72 -4.40
CA LEU A 55 -2.27 7.97 -3.19
C LEU A 55 -3.71 8.26 -2.74
N ALA A 56 -4.14 9.51 -2.78
CA ALA A 56 -5.50 9.89 -2.41
C ALA A 56 -6.53 9.23 -3.35
N VAL A 57 -6.29 9.28 -4.66
CA VAL A 57 -7.15 8.62 -5.65
C VAL A 57 -7.18 7.10 -5.44
N ALA A 58 -6.01 6.45 -5.34
CA ALA A 58 -5.94 5.00 -5.15
C ALA A 58 -6.60 4.55 -3.83
N THR A 59 -6.49 5.35 -2.77
CA THR A 59 -7.15 5.07 -1.49
C THR A 59 -8.68 5.07 -1.63
N VAL A 60 -9.24 6.03 -2.37
CA VAL A 60 -10.68 6.07 -2.64
C VAL A 60 -11.11 4.88 -3.47
N GLU A 61 -10.34 4.50 -4.49
CA GLU A 61 -10.62 3.33 -5.34
C GLU A 61 -10.63 2.02 -4.54
N VAL A 62 -9.61 1.79 -3.71
CA VAL A 62 -9.51 0.60 -2.87
C VAL A 62 -10.65 0.56 -1.85
N ARG A 63 -10.93 1.67 -1.16
CA ARG A 63 -12.05 1.74 -0.19
C ARG A 63 -13.40 1.48 -0.86
N SER A 64 -13.62 2.03 -2.05
CA SER A 64 -14.86 1.83 -2.80
C SER A 64 -15.01 0.37 -3.23
N THR A 65 -13.91 -0.24 -3.70
CA THR A 65 -13.86 -1.65 -4.07
C THR A 65 -14.11 -2.55 -2.85
N GLN A 66 -13.48 -2.25 -1.72
CA GLN A 66 -13.67 -2.98 -0.48
C GLN A 66 -15.11 -2.89 0.04
N ALA A 67 -15.72 -1.70 -0.03
CA ALA A 67 -17.11 -1.50 0.35
C ALA A 67 -18.07 -2.30 -0.54
N LEU A 68 -17.87 -2.27 -1.87
CA LEU A 68 -18.67 -3.06 -2.81
C LEU A 68 -18.48 -4.56 -2.60
N PHE A 69 -17.24 -5.00 -2.39
CA PHE A 69 -16.89 -6.39 -2.11
C PHE A 69 -17.61 -6.90 -0.85
N LYS A 70 -17.59 -6.12 0.24
CA LYS A 70 -18.31 -6.42 1.49
C LYS A 70 -19.83 -6.39 1.31
N ALA A 71 -20.38 -5.42 0.58
CA ALA A 71 -21.81 -5.31 0.33
C ALA A 71 -22.38 -6.52 -0.45
N MET A 72 -21.52 -7.17 -1.24
CA MET A 72 -21.86 -8.36 -2.03
C MET A 72 -21.42 -9.67 -1.37
N ASP A 73 -21.13 -9.63 -0.06
CA ASP A 73 -20.68 -10.76 0.75
C ASP A 73 -19.47 -11.51 0.17
N GLY A 74 -18.58 -10.79 -0.53
CA GLY A 74 -17.41 -11.36 -1.20
C GLY A 74 -17.74 -12.26 -2.40
N SER A 75 -18.98 -12.24 -2.88
CA SER A 75 -19.45 -13.08 -3.99
C SER A 75 -18.97 -12.61 -5.37
N ILE A 76 -18.35 -11.41 -5.44
CA ILE A 76 -17.81 -10.84 -6.68
C ILE A 76 -16.29 -10.87 -6.61
N GLY A 77 -15.66 -11.44 -7.64
CA GLY A 77 -14.21 -11.37 -7.82
C GLY A 77 -13.76 -9.98 -8.24
N ILE A 78 -12.57 -9.56 -7.79
CA ILE A 78 -11.93 -8.32 -8.23
C ILE A 78 -11.01 -8.65 -9.39
N GLU A 79 -11.19 -7.98 -10.53
CA GLU A 79 -10.31 -8.18 -11.67
C GLU A 79 -8.88 -7.77 -11.33
N VAL A 80 -7.91 -8.66 -11.63
CA VAL A 80 -6.48 -8.41 -11.38
C VAL A 80 -5.99 -7.14 -12.09
N ALA A 81 -6.59 -6.78 -13.22
CA ALA A 81 -6.27 -5.56 -13.95
C ALA A 81 -6.49 -4.29 -13.11
N VAL A 82 -7.50 -4.28 -12.22
CA VAL A 82 -7.82 -3.16 -11.32
C VAL A 82 -6.77 -3.01 -10.21
N MET A 83 -6.16 -4.13 -9.77
CA MET A 83 -5.17 -4.12 -8.70
C MET A 83 -3.75 -3.75 -9.15
N LYS A 84 -3.44 -3.86 -10.44
CA LYS A 84 -2.10 -3.58 -10.97
C LYS A 84 -1.61 -2.15 -10.69
N PRO A 85 -2.41 -1.09 -10.93
CA PRO A 85 -2.00 0.28 -10.60
C PRO A 85 -1.72 0.48 -9.11
N TRP A 86 -2.52 -0.14 -8.23
CA TRP A 86 -2.33 -0.06 -6.78
C TRP A 86 -1.02 -0.71 -6.35
N HIS A 87 -0.72 -1.90 -6.87
CA HIS A 87 0.55 -2.58 -6.60
C HIS A 87 1.76 -1.79 -7.09
N ALA A 88 1.67 -1.20 -8.29
CA ALA A 88 2.73 -0.35 -8.81
C ALA A 88 2.97 0.87 -7.90
N LEU A 89 1.90 1.48 -7.39
CA LEU A 89 1.98 2.63 -6.48
C LEU A 89 2.59 2.24 -5.12
N VAL A 90 2.22 1.11 -4.54
CA VAL A 90 2.85 0.58 -3.31
C VAL A 90 4.36 0.38 -3.53
N THR A 91 4.74 -0.23 -4.65
CA THR A 91 6.14 -0.50 -5.00
C THR A 91 6.96 0.79 -5.11
N GLU A 92 6.42 1.78 -5.82
CA GLU A 92 7.05 3.10 -5.98
C GLU A 92 7.25 3.79 -4.62
N CYS A 93 6.21 3.85 -3.79
CA CYS A 93 6.28 4.46 -2.46
C CYS A 93 7.28 3.73 -1.55
N TRP A 94 7.39 2.41 -1.67
CA TRP A 94 8.35 1.63 -0.91
C TRP A 94 9.80 1.94 -1.32
N GLN A 95 10.06 2.06 -2.62
CA GLN A 95 11.38 2.45 -3.15
C GLN A 95 11.79 3.84 -2.67
N ILE A 96 10.86 4.80 -2.70
CA ILE A 96 11.06 6.15 -2.17
C ILE A 96 11.41 6.08 -0.67
N GLY A 97 10.60 5.39 0.13
CA GLY A 97 10.85 5.26 1.56
C GLY A 97 12.16 4.53 1.89
N ALA A 98 12.54 3.53 1.09
CA ALA A 98 13.82 2.83 1.25
C ALA A 98 15.01 3.74 0.92
N ARG A 99 14.90 4.57 -0.11
CA ARG A 99 15.91 5.57 -0.43
C ARG A 99 16.01 6.63 0.66
N TRP A 100 14.88 7.20 1.08
CA TRP A 100 14.83 8.20 2.15
C TRP A 100 15.51 7.71 3.43
N ARG A 101 15.19 6.49 3.90
CA ARG A 101 15.86 5.91 5.08
C ARG A 101 17.38 5.80 4.93
N ARG A 102 17.87 5.47 3.72
CA ARG A 102 19.31 5.38 3.44
C ARG A 102 19.99 6.75 3.49
N GLU A 103 19.37 7.78 2.93
CA GLU A 103 19.90 9.14 2.96
C GLU A 103 19.89 9.71 4.39
N GLN A 104 18.81 9.49 5.16
CA GLN A 104 18.76 9.89 6.58
C GLN A 104 19.83 9.20 7.43
N ALA A 105 20.08 7.90 7.20
CA ALA A 105 21.12 7.16 7.93
C ALA A 105 22.54 7.67 7.63
N GLN A 106 22.77 8.25 6.44
CA GLN A 106 24.06 8.84 6.07
C GLN A 106 24.27 10.25 6.64
N GLN A 107 23.19 10.93 7.03
CA GLN A 107 23.24 12.28 7.61
C GLN A 107 23.49 12.28 9.13
N LEU A 108 23.36 11.12 9.81
CA LEU A 108 23.74 11.03 11.22
C LEU A 108 25.28 11.11 11.34
N PRO A 109 25.83 12.07 12.12
CA PRO A 109 27.27 12.07 12.40
C PRO A 109 27.65 10.79 13.16
N PRO A 110 28.87 10.25 12.96
CA PRO A 110 29.35 9.15 13.77
C PRO A 110 29.35 9.61 15.23
N GLU A 111 28.68 8.85 16.11
CA GLU A 111 28.75 9.08 17.56
C GLU A 111 30.22 9.19 17.94
N THR A 112 30.63 10.38 18.38
CA THR A 112 31.98 10.62 18.84
C THR A 112 32.10 9.90 20.17
N SER A 113 32.63 8.67 20.16
CA SER A 113 33.03 7.98 21.37
C SER A 113 34.07 8.84 22.10
N GLN A 114 33.66 9.36 23.25
CA GLN A 114 34.56 9.76 24.35
C GLN A 114 34.77 8.56 25.27
#